data_AF-A0A0A0IXZ9-F1
#
_entry.id   AF-A0A0A0IXZ9-F1
#
_cell.length_a   1.000
_cell.length_b   1.000
_cell.length_c   1.000
_cell.angle_alpha   90.00
_cell.angle_beta   90.00
_cell.angle_gamma   90.00
#
_symmetry.space_group_name_H-M   'P 1'
#
loop_
_entity.id
_entity.type
_entity.pdbx_description
1 polymer ?
#
loop_
_entity_poly.entity_id
_entity_poly.type
_entity_poly.pdbx_seq_one_letter_code
_entity_poly.pdbx_strand_id
1 'polypeptide(L)'
;MPVHLTLGTHARRWGVATLPLMLLLTGCVPGIAGVSWQVDEKALAPRELAQSMTFDFEDIGGSGRMDQTLIVTNTSGVPILLNADVQALDASGKGLPDVRVSGIYGATGGRQVLLPGENVEVLVFGGPNAAKATDVRVTNIKAKGATFPNVSHHVDATPVDETGTELDDPVIVSAVRVTNANKATVSVGVVCIVWDRPQAGEPQQALEVIPLASVVELAAGQESTLRLNPQAQAKIRKFATSNAISFKAFFTQG
;
A
#
# COMPACT_ATOMS: atom_id res chain seq x y z
N MET A 1 -3.95 -38.57 -7.37
CA MET A 1 -5.17 -38.70 -8.18
C MET A 1 -5.37 -37.40 -8.95
N PRO A 2 -5.14 -37.35 -10.27
CA PRO A 2 -5.22 -36.11 -11.02
C PRO A 2 -6.66 -35.87 -11.49
N VAL A 3 -7.20 -34.69 -11.17
CA VAL A 3 -8.49 -34.23 -11.67
C VAL A 3 -8.24 -33.43 -12.95
N HIS A 4 -8.69 -33.99 -14.07
CA HIS A 4 -8.80 -33.32 -15.36
C HIS A 4 -9.91 -32.25 -15.30
N LEU A 5 -9.59 -31.01 -15.67
CA LEU A 5 -10.57 -29.96 -15.96
C LEU A 5 -10.65 -29.78 -17.48
N THR A 6 -11.81 -30.14 -18.04
CA THR A 6 -12.11 -30.12 -19.46
C THR A 6 -12.64 -28.75 -19.88
N LEU A 7 -12.04 -28.18 -20.94
CA LEU A 7 -12.50 -26.99 -21.64
C LEU A 7 -13.86 -27.23 -22.33
N GLY A 8 -14.83 -26.36 -22.06
CA GLY A 8 -16.11 -26.29 -22.77
C GLY A 8 -16.17 -25.05 -23.67
N THR A 9 -15.89 -25.23 -24.96
CA THR A 9 -16.11 -24.23 -26.01
C THR A 9 -17.57 -24.20 -26.43
N HIS A 10 -18.27 -23.09 -26.16
CA HIS A 10 -19.56 -22.79 -26.78
C HIS A 10 -19.43 -21.63 -27.76
N ALA A 11 -19.33 -21.97 -29.04
CA ALA A 11 -19.56 -21.04 -30.14
C ALA A 11 -21.07 -20.76 -30.27
N ARG A 12 -21.48 -19.50 -30.13
CA ARG A 12 -22.80 -19.03 -30.58
C ARG A 12 -22.62 -17.94 -31.63
N ARG A 13 -22.96 -18.29 -32.87
CA ARG A 13 -23.17 -17.39 -34.02
C ARG A 13 -24.56 -16.76 -33.93
N TRP A 14 -24.64 -15.46 -33.71
CA TRP A 14 -25.82 -14.61 -33.94
C TRP A 14 -25.25 -13.35 -34.63
N GLY A 15 -25.48 -13.13 -35.92
CA GLY A 15 -26.70 -12.51 -36.42
C GLY A 15 -26.41 -11.03 -36.67
N VAL A 16 -25.93 -10.71 -37.88
CA VAL A 16 -25.65 -9.34 -38.33
C VAL A 16 -26.99 -8.60 -38.49
N ALA A 17 -27.27 -7.66 -37.61
CA ALA A 17 -28.34 -6.68 -37.78
C ALA A 17 -27.69 -5.31 -38.01
N THR A 18 -27.68 -4.90 -39.27
CA THR A 18 -27.40 -3.53 -39.71
C THR A 18 -28.48 -2.58 -39.18
N LEU A 19 -28.09 -1.66 -38.30
CA LEU A 19 -28.88 -0.51 -37.87
C LEU A 19 -28.21 0.79 -38.33
N PRO A 20 -29.00 1.85 -38.58
CA PRO A 20 -28.62 2.97 -39.42
C PRO A 20 -27.68 3.94 -38.70
N LEU A 21 -26.83 4.55 -39.52
CA LEU A 21 -25.97 5.69 -39.22
C LEU A 21 -26.81 6.86 -38.67
N MET A 22 -26.79 7.04 -37.35
CA MET A 22 -27.29 8.24 -36.68
C MET A 22 -26.13 9.22 -36.51
N LEU A 23 -26.18 10.31 -37.29
CA LEU A 23 -25.28 11.45 -37.20
C LEU A 23 -25.53 12.16 -35.86
N LEU A 24 -24.68 11.91 -34.85
CA LEU A 24 -24.71 12.64 -33.59
C LEU A 24 -23.76 13.83 -33.66
N LEU A 25 -24.36 14.99 -33.45
CA LEU A 25 -23.74 16.30 -33.34
C LEU A 25 -22.57 16.27 -32.36
N THR A 26 -21.40 16.73 -32.80
CA THR A 26 -20.21 16.99 -31.99
C THR A 26 -20.50 18.14 -31.02
N GLY A 27 -21.02 17.82 -29.85
CA GLY A 27 -20.99 18.70 -28.69
C GLY A 27 -19.61 18.64 -28.04
N CYS A 28 -18.89 19.76 -27.99
CA CYS A 28 -17.74 19.93 -27.13
C CYS A 28 -18.17 19.67 -25.68
N VAL A 29 -17.80 18.53 -25.11
CA VAL A 29 -17.85 18.32 -23.67
C VAL A 29 -16.61 19.02 -23.09
N PRO A 30 -16.76 20.07 -22.27
CA PRO A 30 -15.63 20.61 -21.53
C PRO A 30 -15.06 19.48 -20.68
N GLY A 31 -13.78 19.17 -20.85
CA GLY A 31 -13.08 18.21 -20.02
C GLY A 31 -13.28 18.58 -18.55
N ILE A 32 -13.90 17.68 -17.79
CA ILE A 32 -13.93 17.76 -16.33
C ILE A 32 -12.48 17.54 -15.89
N ALA A 33 -11.74 18.62 -15.78
CA ALA A 33 -10.46 18.65 -15.11
C ALA A 33 -10.63 18.08 -13.70
N GLY A 34 -9.68 17.26 -13.28
CA GLY A 34 -9.69 16.53 -12.02
C GLY A 34 -10.12 17.44 -10.86
N VAL A 35 -11.12 16.98 -10.11
CA VAL A 35 -11.51 17.60 -8.85
C VAL A 35 -10.35 17.40 -7.88
N SER A 36 -9.44 18.38 -7.89
CA SER A 36 -8.53 18.64 -6.78
C SER A 36 -9.38 18.82 -5.53
N TRP A 37 -8.97 18.26 -4.39
CA TRP A 37 -9.52 18.69 -3.12
C TRP A 37 -9.23 20.19 -3.00
N GLN A 38 -10.18 21.04 -3.34
CA GLN A 38 -10.19 22.40 -2.85
C GLN A 38 -10.43 22.25 -1.37
N VAL A 39 -9.35 22.41 -0.59
CA VAL A 39 -9.44 22.52 0.86
C VAL A 39 -10.35 23.73 1.07
N ASP A 40 -11.61 23.46 1.43
CA ASP A 40 -12.57 24.48 1.80
C ASP A 40 -11.92 25.34 2.90
N GLU A 41 -12.10 26.67 2.85
CA GLU A 41 -11.35 27.64 3.69
C GLU A 41 -11.52 27.42 5.20
N LYS A 42 -12.40 26.51 5.61
CA LYS A 42 -12.39 25.89 6.94
C LYS A 42 -11.62 24.57 6.91
N ALA A 43 -10.31 24.65 6.72
CA ALA A 43 -9.43 23.54 7.05
C ALA A 43 -9.71 23.13 8.50
N LEU A 44 -10.07 21.86 8.71
CA LEU A 44 -10.29 21.31 10.05
C LEU A 44 -9.06 21.60 10.91
N ALA A 45 -9.28 21.98 12.16
CA ALA A 45 -8.18 22.22 13.08
C ALA A 45 -7.38 20.92 13.28
N PRO A 46 -6.06 20.96 13.51
CA PRO A 46 -5.24 19.77 13.73
C PRO A 46 -5.79 18.81 14.79
N ARG A 47 -6.47 19.34 15.81
CA ARG A 47 -7.14 18.54 16.85
C ARG A 47 -8.34 17.77 16.32
N GLU A 48 -9.16 18.38 15.47
CA GLU A 48 -10.32 17.73 14.85
C GLU A 48 -9.88 16.62 13.90
N LEU A 49 -8.82 16.87 13.12
CA LEU A 49 -8.19 15.86 12.28
C LEU A 49 -7.64 14.67 13.09
N ALA A 50 -7.07 14.93 14.27
CA ALA A 50 -6.60 13.85 15.14
C ALA A 50 -7.77 13.03 15.71
N GLN A 51 -8.90 13.68 16.01
CA GLN A 51 -10.11 13.04 16.53
C GLN A 51 -10.88 12.26 15.46
N SER A 52 -10.65 12.53 14.17
CA SER A 52 -11.24 11.78 13.05
C SER A 52 -10.50 10.48 12.70
N MET A 53 -9.45 10.12 13.45
CA MET A 53 -8.67 8.91 13.24
C MET A 53 -9.13 7.79 14.17
N THR A 54 -9.31 6.59 13.63
CA THR A 54 -9.46 5.36 14.42
C THR A 54 -8.39 4.35 14.04
N PHE A 55 -8.07 3.46 14.98
CA PHE A 55 -6.98 2.50 14.87
C PHE A 55 -7.49 1.12 15.27
N ASP A 56 -7.22 0.14 14.43
CA ASP A 56 -7.46 -1.27 14.71
C ASP A 56 -6.21 -2.07 14.36
N PHE A 57 -5.91 -3.13 15.12
CA PHE A 57 -4.71 -3.92 14.91
C PHE A 57 -5.05 -5.39 14.71
N GLU A 58 -4.58 -5.92 13.59
CA GLU A 58 -4.69 -7.33 13.25
C GLU A 58 -3.33 -7.99 13.44
N ASP A 59 -3.18 -8.79 14.51
CA ASP A 59 -1.96 -9.58 14.74
C ASP A 59 -1.77 -10.65 13.66
N ILE A 60 -2.85 -11.37 13.33
CA ILE A 60 -2.89 -12.39 12.27
C ILE A 60 -3.99 -12.00 11.26
N GLY A 61 -3.59 -11.62 10.05
CA GLY A 61 -4.49 -11.13 9.00
C GLY A 61 -5.25 -12.24 8.28
N GLY A 62 -4.80 -13.49 8.39
CA GLY A 62 -5.38 -14.64 7.71
C GLY A 62 -4.88 -14.84 6.27
N SER A 63 -5.51 -15.77 5.53
CA SER A 63 -5.00 -16.19 4.21
C SER A 63 -4.92 -15.04 3.20
N GLY A 64 -3.72 -14.81 2.65
CA GLY A 64 -3.48 -13.80 1.62
C GLY A 64 -3.38 -12.36 2.16
N ARG A 65 -3.37 -12.17 3.49
CA ARG A 65 -3.20 -10.86 4.13
C ARG A 65 -1.85 -10.82 4.87
N MET A 66 -1.38 -9.60 5.10
CA MET A 66 -0.18 -9.36 5.90
C MET A 66 -0.58 -9.40 7.37
N ASP A 67 0.18 -10.15 8.16
CA ASP A 67 0.06 -10.12 9.60
C ASP A 67 0.56 -8.78 10.16
N GLN A 68 0.21 -8.51 11.40
CA GLN A 68 0.67 -7.33 12.15
C GLN A 68 0.36 -6.00 11.47
N THR A 69 -0.86 -5.92 10.99
CA THR A 69 -1.36 -4.78 10.24
C THR A 69 -2.09 -3.82 11.19
N LEU A 70 -1.64 -2.57 11.23
CA LEU A 70 -2.39 -1.46 11.80
C LEU A 70 -3.29 -0.86 10.71
N ILE A 71 -4.60 -0.99 10.91
CA ILE A 71 -5.62 -0.34 10.09
C ILE A 71 -5.86 1.05 10.68
N VAL A 72 -5.66 2.07 9.86
CA VAL A 72 -5.81 3.48 10.21
C VAL A 72 -6.95 4.07 9.38
N THR A 73 -8.08 4.34 10.02
CA THR A 73 -9.25 4.89 9.34
C THR A 73 -9.30 6.40 9.52
N ASN A 74 -9.30 7.12 8.40
CA ASN A 74 -9.45 8.57 8.33
C ASN A 74 -10.88 8.94 7.94
N THR A 75 -11.63 9.53 8.88
CA THR A 75 -13.04 9.92 8.65
C THR A 75 -13.22 11.41 8.30
N SER A 76 -12.14 12.19 8.19
CA SER A 76 -12.17 13.65 7.99
C SER A 76 -12.64 14.12 6.60
N GLY A 77 -12.73 13.22 5.63
CA GLY A 77 -13.01 13.57 4.23
C GLY A 77 -11.85 14.25 3.49
N VAL A 78 -10.69 14.47 4.12
CA VAL A 78 -9.48 15.03 3.47
C VAL A 78 -8.24 14.15 3.71
N PRO A 79 -7.23 14.16 2.83
CA PRO A 79 -5.97 13.48 3.08
C PRO A 79 -5.22 14.06 4.31
N ILE A 80 -4.57 13.19 5.09
CA ILE A 80 -3.89 13.54 6.35
C ILE A 80 -2.45 13.00 6.38
N LEU A 81 -1.54 13.74 7.02
CA LEU A 81 -0.31 13.20 7.59
C LEU A 81 -0.45 13.06 9.11
N LEU A 82 -0.17 11.86 9.63
CA LEU A 82 -0.30 11.51 11.04
C LEU A 82 1.08 11.36 11.70
N ASN A 83 1.25 11.94 12.89
CA ASN A 83 2.32 11.59 13.81
C ASN A 83 1.70 11.04 15.10
N ALA A 84 2.08 9.84 15.52
CA ALA A 84 1.58 9.20 16.73
C ALA A 84 2.62 8.24 17.29
N ASP A 85 2.55 8.00 18.61
CA ASP A 85 3.36 7.00 19.28
C ASP A 85 2.62 5.67 19.29
N VAL A 86 3.32 4.58 18.98
CA VAL A 86 2.77 3.22 18.99
C VAL A 86 3.50 2.38 20.04
N GLN A 87 2.75 1.88 21.02
CA GLN A 87 3.26 1.01 22.07
C GLN A 87 2.75 -0.42 21.85
N ALA A 88 3.65 -1.39 21.84
CA ALA A 88 3.28 -2.81 21.83
C ALA A 88 2.66 -3.25 23.17
N LEU A 89 1.64 -4.09 23.10
CA LEU A 89 0.94 -4.68 24.24
C LEU A 89 1.02 -6.21 24.18
N ASP A 90 1.06 -6.85 25.35
CA ASP A 90 0.88 -8.31 25.45
C ASP A 90 -0.59 -8.72 25.46
N ALA A 91 -0.85 -10.03 25.50
CA ALA A 91 -2.20 -10.60 25.51
C ALA A 91 -3.06 -10.18 26.72
N SER A 92 -2.47 -9.60 27.76
CA SER A 92 -3.20 -9.04 28.92
C SER A 92 -3.50 -7.54 28.78
N GLY A 93 -3.09 -6.92 27.66
CA GLY A 93 -3.19 -5.48 27.41
C GLY A 93 -2.12 -4.64 28.11
N LYS A 94 -1.08 -5.29 28.67
CA LYS A 94 0.02 -4.61 29.35
C LYS A 94 1.06 -4.16 28.33
N GLY A 95 1.53 -2.92 28.48
CA GLY A 95 2.59 -2.38 27.63
C GLY A 95 3.92 -3.12 27.76
N LEU A 96 4.61 -3.28 26.64
CA LEU A 96 5.94 -3.88 26.50
C LEU A 96 6.97 -2.76 26.27
N PRO A 97 7.51 -2.12 27.33
CA PRO A 97 8.33 -0.90 27.19
C PRO A 97 9.66 -1.11 26.46
N ASP A 98 10.18 -2.34 26.43
CA ASP A 98 11.44 -2.68 25.74
C ASP A 98 11.22 -3.15 24.29
N VAL A 99 9.96 -3.20 23.83
CA VAL A 99 9.62 -3.53 22.45
C VAL A 99 9.45 -2.24 21.65
N ARG A 100 10.32 -2.06 20.66
CA ARG A 100 10.21 -1.00 19.67
C ARG A 100 9.21 -1.40 18.60
N VAL A 101 8.37 -0.46 18.21
CA VAL A 101 7.42 -0.61 17.11
C VAL A 101 7.80 0.38 16.01
N SER A 102 7.88 -0.10 14.77
CA SER A 102 8.10 0.75 13.59
C SER A 102 7.16 0.37 12.46
N GLY A 103 6.61 1.36 11.77
CA GLY A 103 5.82 1.15 10.54
C GLY A 103 6.71 1.07 9.31
N ILE A 104 6.37 0.17 8.38
CA ILE A 104 7.04 0.01 7.08
C ILE A 104 6.79 1.23 6.17
N TYR A 105 5.55 1.72 6.12
CA TYR A 105 5.15 2.82 5.23
C TYR A 105 5.28 4.19 5.89
N GLY A 106 5.26 4.23 7.23
CA GLY A 106 5.43 5.42 8.04
C GLY A 106 4.15 6.24 8.22
N ALA A 107 2.99 5.57 8.32
CA ALA A 107 1.70 6.16 8.67
C ALA A 107 1.75 6.97 9.97
N THR A 108 2.34 6.41 11.02
CA THR A 108 2.42 7.05 12.35
C THR A 108 3.62 7.98 12.50
N GLY A 109 4.50 8.04 11.49
CA GLY A 109 5.68 8.91 11.45
C GLY A 109 5.57 10.06 10.44
N GLY A 110 4.37 10.32 9.91
CA GLY A 110 4.09 11.44 9.00
C GLY A 110 4.67 11.30 7.60
N ARG A 111 5.05 10.08 7.18
CA ARG A 111 5.62 9.81 5.85
C ARG A 111 4.57 9.35 4.84
N GLN A 112 3.62 8.54 5.26
CA GLN A 112 2.52 8.09 4.41
C GLN A 112 1.37 9.09 4.44
N VAL A 113 0.83 9.42 3.28
CA VAL A 113 -0.43 10.16 3.14
C VAL A 113 -1.58 9.20 3.39
N LEU A 114 -2.40 9.50 4.40
CA LEU A 114 -3.59 8.74 4.77
C LEU A 114 -4.81 9.35 4.07
N LEU A 115 -5.36 8.62 3.11
CA LEU A 115 -6.55 9.05 2.36
C LEU A 115 -7.81 8.87 3.21
N PRO A 116 -8.92 9.56 2.89
CA PRO A 116 -10.22 9.26 3.49
C PRO A 116 -10.57 7.78 3.34
N GLY A 117 -11.04 7.16 4.43
CA GLY A 117 -11.29 5.73 4.51
C GLY A 117 -10.18 4.95 5.21
N GLU A 118 -10.11 3.64 4.94
CA GLU A 118 -9.14 2.73 5.55
C GLU A 118 -7.77 2.85 4.87
N ASN A 119 -6.73 2.89 5.70
CA ASN A 119 -5.34 2.86 5.29
C ASN A 119 -4.64 1.75 6.06
N VAL A 120 -3.59 1.19 5.48
CA VAL A 120 -2.84 0.08 6.08
C VAL A 120 -1.42 0.55 6.39
N GLU A 121 -0.93 0.14 7.55
CA GLU A 121 0.47 0.18 7.97
C GLU A 121 0.86 -1.21 8.45
N VAL A 122 2.01 -1.70 8.04
CA VAL A 122 2.55 -2.96 8.56
C VAL A 122 3.52 -2.61 9.68
N LEU A 123 3.33 -3.21 10.85
CA LEU A 123 4.19 -2.98 12.00
C LEU A 123 5.30 -4.02 12.06
N VAL A 124 6.47 -3.58 12.52
CA VAL A 124 7.61 -4.44 12.84
C VAL A 124 7.92 -4.25 14.31
N PHE A 125 8.01 -5.37 15.03
CA PHE A 125 8.30 -5.38 16.47
C PHE A 125 9.74 -5.84 16.69
N GLY A 126 10.52 -5.02 17.39
CA GLY A 126 11.93 -5.31 17.66
C GLY A 126 12.28 -5.18 19.14
N GLY A 127 13.19 -6.03 19.61
CA GLY A 127 13.70 -6.00 20.98
C GLY A 127 13.25 -7.20 21.82
N PRO A 128 13.64 -7.22 23.10
CA PRO A 128 13.26 -8.29 24.01
C PRO A 128 11.74 -8.42 24.12
N ASN A 129 11.24 -9.65 24.05
CA ASN A 129 9.81 -9.95 24.13
C ASN A 129 8.95 -9.44 22.95
N ALA A 130 9.54 -9.07 21.80
CA ALA A 130 8.76 -8.67 20.63
C ALA A 130 7.72 -9.72 20.20
N ALA A 131 8.06 -11.01 20.31
CA ALA A 131 7.15 -12.13 20.02
C ALA A 131 5.98 -12.27 21.01
N LYS A 132 5.92 -11.48 22.09
CA LYS A 132 4.78 -11.40 23.00
C LYS A 132 3.79 -10.30 22.63
N ALA A 133 4.12 -9.45 21.66
CA ALA A 133 3.21 -8.41 21.20
C ALA A 133 2.02 -9.04 20.47
N THR A 134 0.82 -8.78 20.95
CA THR A 134 -0.43 -9.27 20.35
C THR A 134 -1.41 -8.14 20.05
N ASP A 135 -1.09 -6.92 20.49
CA ASP A 135 -1.89 -5.72 20.26
C ASP A 135 -0.99 -4.46 20.35
N VAL A 136 -1.53 -3.31 19.96
CA VAL A 136 -0.85 -2.02 20.07
C VAL A 136 -1.76 -0.93 20.63
N ARG A 137 -1.16 0.04 21.31
CA ARG A 137 -1.82 1.28 21.71
C ARG A 137 -1.23 2.45 20.96
N VAL A 138 -2.08 3.20 20.27
CA VAL A 138 -1.71 4.45 19.60
C VAL A 138 -2.00 5.63 20.54
N THR A 139 -1.02 6.51 20.75
CA THR A 139 -1.13 7.68 21.64
C THR A 139 -0.47 8.91 21.01
N ASN A 140 -0.60 10.08 21.66
CA ASN A 140 0.04 11.33 21.23
C ASN A 140 -0.24 11.72 19.76
N ILE A 141 -1.48 11.42 19.31
CA ILE A 141 -1.95 11.61 17.95
C ILE A 141 -1.93 13.10 17.58
N LYS A 142 -1.18 13.42 16.52
CA LYS A 142 -1.13 14.73 15.87
C LYS A 142 -1.39 14.53 14.39
N ALA A 143 -2.38 15.23 13.86
CA ALA A 143 -2.73 15.16 12.45
C ALA A 143 -2.65 16.54 11.81
N LYS A 144 -2.26 16.57 10.52
CA LYS A 144 -2.36 17.76 9.68
C LYS A 144 -2.92 17.38 8.32
N GLY A 145 -3.67 18.29 7.70
CA GLY A 145 -4.12 18.11 6.33
C GLY A 145 -2.93 17.97 5.38
N ALA A 146 -3.08 17.10 4.38
CA ALA A 146 -2.11 16.89 3.32
C ALA A 146 -2.70 17.38 2.00
N THR A 147 -1.93 18.15 1.24
CA THR A 147 -2.24 18.41 -0.17
C THR A 147 -1.90 17.15 -0.96
N PHE A 148 -2.93 16.44 -1.40
CA PHE A 148 -2.82 15.23 -2.20
C PHE A 148 -4.04 15.15 -3.11
N PRO A 149 -3.95 14.67 -4.37
CA PRO A 149 -5.12 14.58 -5.24
C PRO A 149 -6.18 13.59 -4.73
N ASN A 150 -7.40 13.71 -5.26
CA ASN A 150 -8.41 12.68 -5.08
C ASN A 150 -8.07 11.46 -5.95
N VAL A 151 -7.92 10.31 -5.32
CA VAL A 151 -7.51 9.05 -5.95
C VAL A 151 -8.44 7.94 -5.50
N SER A 152 -8.70 6.98 -6.39
CA SER A 152 -9.61 5.85 -6.16
C SER A 152 -8.94 4.49 -6.32
N HIS A 153 -7.69 4.48 -6.77
CA HIS A 153 -6.90 3.28 -7.00
C HIS A 153 -5.59 3.37 -6.22
N HIS A 154 -5.11 2.23 -5.73
CA HIS A 154 -3.74 2.13 -5.25
C HIS A 154 -2.77 2.24 -6.44
N VAL A 155 -1.49 2.40 -6.12
CA VAL A 155 -0.40 2.32 -7.09
C VAL A 155 0.21 0.94 -6.97
N ASP A 156 0.34 0.25 -8.10
CA ASP A 156 0.94 -1.08 -8.15
C ASP A 156 2.45 -1.00 -8.19
N ALA A 157 3.12 -1.96 -7.56
CA ALA A 157 4.56 -2.14 -7.61
C ALA A 157 4.87 -3.59 -8.00
N THR A 158 5.25 -3.79 -9.26
CA THR A 158 5.40 -5.10 -9.89
C THR A 158 6.88 -5.39 -10.15
N PRO A 159 7.46 -6.49 -9.64
CA PRO A 159 8.83 -6.86 -9.94
C PRO A 159 8.98 -7.25 -11.41
N VAL A 160 10.04 -6.80 -12.06
CA VAL A 160 10.35 -7.13 -13.45
C VAL A 160 11.83 -7.48 -13.66
N ASP A 161 12.10 -8.29 -14.68
CA ASP A 161 13.46 -8.64 -15.11
C ASP A 161 14.13 -7.51 -15.91
N GLU A 162 15.29 -7.79 -16.51
CA GLU A 162 16.04 -6.78 -17.28
C GLU A 162 15.31 -6.30 -18.54
N THR A 163 14.46 -7.17 -19.11
CA THR A 163 13.66 -6.95 -20.32
C THR A 163 12.32 -6.26 -20.05
N GLY A 164 11.93 -6.14 -18.78
CA GLY A 164 10.64 -5.58 -18.35
C GLY A 164 9.53 -6.62 -18.20
N THR A 165 9.87 -7.91 -18.29
CA THR A 165 8.92 -9.01 -18.09
C THR A 165 8.58 -9.13 -16.61
N GLU A 166 7.30 -9.26 -16.30
CA GLU A 166 6.81 -9.47 -14.93
C GLU A 166 7.29 -10.80 -14.37
N LEU A 167 7.59 -10.80 -13.08
CA LEU A 167 8.15 -11.94 -12.39
C LEU A 167 7.18 -12.49 -11.35
N ASP A 168 6.87 -13.78 -11.47
CA ASP A 168 6.22 -14.53 -10.39
C ASP A 168 7.21 -14.84 -9.25
N ASP A 169 8.51 -14.92 -9.57
CA ASP A 169 9.60 -15.19 -8.62
C ASP A 169 10.65 -14.07 -8.66
N PRO A 170 10.94 -13.40 -7.52
CA PRO A 170 11.89 -12.28 -7.47
C PRO A 170 13.37 -12.67 -7.55
N VAL A 171 13.76 -13.94 -7.73
CA VAL A 171 15.18 -14.37 -7.82
C VAL A 171 16.00 -13.55 -8.83
N ILE A 172 15.38 -13.17 -9.95
CA ILE A 172 16.03 -12.43 -11.04
C ILE A 172 15.56 -10.97 -11.15
N VAL A 173 14.98 -10.41 -10.09
CA VAL A 173 14.45 -9.04 -10.14
C VAL A 173 15.56 -8.03 -10.44
N SER A 174 15.32 -7.21 -11.47
CA SER A 174 16.25 -6.15 -11.89
C SER A 174 15.66 -4.76 -11.63
N ALA A 175 14.34 -4.65 -11.69
CA ALA A 175 13.60 -3.41 -11.56
C ALA A 175 12.22 -3.64 -10.95
N VAL A 176 11.54 -2.56 -10.59
CA VAL A 176 10.14 -2.55 -10.19
C VAL A 176 9.38 -1.61 -11.11
N ARG A 177 8.38 -2.12 -11.83
CA ARG A 177 7.43 -1.30 -12.57
C ARG A 177 6.39 -0.77 -11.58
N VAL A 178 6.19 0.53 -11.60
CA VAL A 178 5.24 1.23 -10.73
C VAL A 178 4.17 1.85 -11.60
N THR A 179 2.91 1.47 -11.39
CA THR A 179 1.79 1.80 -12.28
C THR A 179 0.74 2.62 -11.54
N ASN A 180 0.46 3.83 -12.05
CA ASN A 180 -0.56 4.71 -11.52
C ASN A 180 -1.85 4.65 -12.37
N ALA A 181 -2.83 3.87 -11.93
CA ALA A 181 -4.14 3.80 -12.60
C ALA A 181 -5.06 5.02 -12.30
N ASN A 182 -4.62 5.97 -11.47
CA ASN A 182 -5.43 7.13 -11.13
C ASN A 182 -5.46 8.18 -12.26
N LYS A 183 -6.48 9.04 -12.21
CA LYS A 183 -6.66 10.17 -13.14
C LYS A 183 -5.90 11.44 -12.72
N ALA A 184 -5.00 11.32 -11.74
CA ALA A 184 -4.22 12.42 -11.20
C ALA A 184 -2.76 12.01 -11.01
N THR A 185 -1.86 13.00 -11.02
CA THR A 185 -0.45 12.79 -10.68
C THR A 185 -0.33 12.49 -9.20
N VAL A 186 0.39 11.42 -8.85
CA VAL A 186 0.59 10.99 -7.46
C VAL A 186 2.07 10.89 -7.14
N SER A 187 2.40 11.07 -5.86
CA SER A 187 3.72 10.80 -5.30
C SER A 187 3.66 9.55 -4.43
N VAL A 188 4.56 8.60 -4.67
CA VAL A 188 4.62 7.34 -3.90
C VAL A 188 6.01 7.01 -3.41
N GLY A 189 6.11 6.41 -2.23
CA GLY A 189 7.28 5.66 -1.81
C GLY A 189 7.15 4.20 -2.25
N VAL A 190 8.27 3.52 -2.49
CA VAL A 190 8.29 2.11 -2.91
C VAL A 190 9.26 1.32 -2.04
N VAL A 191 8.79 0.19 -1.53
CA VAL A 191 9.56 -0.72 -0.67
C VAL A 191 9.44 -2.15 -1.16
N CYS A 192 10.47 -2.93 -0.87
CA CYS A 192 10.44 -4.39 -0.89
C CYS A 192 10.44 -4.89 0.55
N ILE A 193 9.49 -5.76 0.88
CA ILE A 193 9.34 -6.39 2.19
C ILE A 193 9.74 -7.85 2.05
N VAL A 194 10.72 -8.27 2.85
CA VAL A 194 11.06 -9.69 3.01
C VAL A 194 10.35 -10.18 4.25
N TRP A 195 9.51 -11.20 4.08
CA TRP A 195 8.74 -11.77 5.17
C TRP A 195 9.48 -12.97 5.78
N ASP A 196 9.38 -13.12 7.08
CA ASP A 196 9.82 -14.34 7.74
C ASP A 196 8.87 -15.53 7.43
N ARG A 197 9.23 -16.70 7.97
CA ARG A 197 8.49 -17.95 7.81
C ARG A 197 8.16 -18.47 9.21
N PRO A 198 7.16 -17.89 9.88
CA PRO A 198 6.83 -18.25 11.25
C PRO A 198 6.29 -19.69 11.30
N GLN A 199 6.24 -20.28 12.50
CA GLN A 199 5.52 -21.54 12.66
C GLN A 199 4.02 -21.34 12.47
N ALA A 200 3.27 -22.42 12.22
CA ALA A 200 1.83 -22.33 12.09
C ALA A 200 1.20 -21.77 13.38
N GLY A 201 0.45 -20.68 13.26
CA GLY A 201 -0.19 -20.00 14.39
C GLY A 201 0.63 -18.87 15.02
N GLU A 202 1.87 -18.63 14.55
CA GLU A 202 2.66 -17.45 14.90
C GLU A 202 2.46 -16.36 13.83
N PRO A 203 2.45 -15.07 14.20
CA PRO A 203 2.31 -13.98 13.24
C PRO A 203 3.56 -13.84 12.37
N GLN A 204 3.36 -13.61 11.08
CA GLN A 204 4.42 -13.26 10.15
C GLN A 204 4.90 -11.83 10.38
N GLN A 205 6.22 -11.63 10.33
CA GLN A 205 6.87 -10.32 10.46
C GLN A 205 7.71 -9.98 9.24
N ALA A 206 7.90 -8.69 9.01
CA ALA A 206 8.92 -8.25 8.08
C ALA A 206 10.32 -8.50 8.68
N LEU A 207 11.05 -9.42 8.07
CA LEU A 207 12.43 -9.74 8.41
C LEU A 207 13.38 -8.63 7.97
N GLU A 208 13.12 -8.03 6.81
CA GLU A 208 13.87 -6.92 6.24
C GLU A 208 12.94 -6.03 5.41
N VAL A 209 13.12 -4.72 5.52
CA VAL A 209 12.46 -3.73 4.66
C VAL A 209 13.53 -3.01 3.85
N ILE A 210 13.44 -3.13 2.53
CA ILE A 210 14.40 -2.58 1.58
C ILE A 210 13.75 -1.38 0.89
N PRO A 211 14.11 -0.13 1.24
CA PRO A 211 13.61 1.04 0.54
C PRO A 211 14.16 1.06 -0.89
N LEU A 212 13.25 1.17 -1.86
CA LEU A 212 13.60 1.19 -3.28
C LEU A 212 13.56 2.61 -3.84
N ALA A 213 12.57 3.39 -3.41
CA ALA A 213 12.48 4.82 -3.68
C ALA A 213 11.71 5.53 -2.56
N SER A 214 12.20 6.70 -2.13
CA SER A 214 11.50 7.50 -1.12
C SER A 214 10.32 8.26 -1.72
N VAL A 215 10.47 8.78 -2.94
CA VAL A 215 9.44 9.51 -3.68
C VAL A 215 9.60 9.21 -5.18
N VAL A 216 8.50 8.84 -5.82
CA VAL A 216 8.35 8.70 -7.26
C VAL A 216 7.10 9.44 -7.66
N GLU A 217 7.23 10.42 -8.54
CA GLU A 217 6.09 11.10 -9.14
C GLU A 217 5.63 10.35 -10.40
N LEU A 218 4.34 10.08 -10.47
CA LEU A 218 3.71 9.36 -11.58
C LEU A 218 2.54 10.19 -12.08
N ALA A 219 2.58 10.60 -13.35
CA ALA A 219 1.43 11.24 -13.97
C ALA A 219 0.22 10.29 -14.03
N ALA A 220 -0.96 10.84 -14.31
CA ALA A 220 -2.18 10.07 -14.48
C ALA A 220 -2.03 8.98 -15.56
N GLY A 221 -2.38 7.73 -15.24
CA GLY A 221 -2.27 6.60 -16.16
C GLY A 221 -0.83 6.20 -16.53
N GLN A 222 0.17 6.77 -15.87
CA GLN A 222 1.58 6.55 -16.21
C GLN A 222 2.15 5.33 -15.50
N GLU A 223 3.11 4.70 -16.15
CA GLU A 223 4.02 3.73 -15.55
C GLU A 223 5.45 4.30 -15.47
N SER A 224 6.20 3.87 -14.47
CA SER A 224 7.64 4.12 -14.35
C SER A 224 8.38 2.85 -13.98
N THR A 225 9.59 2.67 -14.47
CA THR A 225 10.44 1.53 -14.11
C THR A 225 11.58 2.00 -13.20
N LEU A 226 11.55 1.54 -11.95
CA LEU A 226 12.58 1.80 -10.95
C LEU A 226 13.67 0.73 -11.06
N ARG A 227 14.80 1.08 -11.68
CA ARG A 227 15.97 0.19 -11.71
C ARG A 227 16.53 0.05 -10.30
N LEU A 228 16.70 -1.20 -9.85
CA LEU A 228 17.23 -1.49 -8.52
C LEU A 228 18.74 -1.26 -8.50
N ASN A 229 19.23 -0.54 -7.49
CA ASN A 229 20.67 -0.42 -7.28
C ASN A 229 21.27 -1.79 -6.85
N PRO A 230 22.58 -2.01 -7.04
CA PRO A 230 23.21 -3.29 -6.73
C PRO A 230 23.05 -3.75 -5.27
N GLN A 231 22.96 -2.82 -4.31
CA GLN A 231 22.78 -3.13 -2.90
C GLN A 231 21.37 -3.68 -2.62
N ALA A 232 20.33 -3.04 -3.16
CA ALA A 232 18.95 -3.50 -3.04
C ALA A 232 18.79 -4.88 -3.70
N GLN A 233 19.34 -5.07 -4.91
CA GLN A 233 19.30 -6.36 -5.59
C GLN A 233 20.03 -7.46 -4.78
N ALA A 234 21.20 -7.17 -4.22
CA ALA A 234 21.93 -8.12 -3.40
C ALA A 234 21.14 -8.53 -2.14
N LYS A 235 20.49 -7.57 -1.47
CA LYS A 235 19.60 -7.85 -0.34
C LYS A 235 18.42 -8.72 -0.76
N ILE A 236 17.75 -8.41 -1.87
CA ILE A 236 16.61 -9.20 -2.35
C ILE A 236 17.05 -10.63 -2.71
N ARG A 237 18.12 -10.78 -3.51
CA ARG A 237 18.65 -12.08 -3.93
C ARG A 237 19.04 -12.98 -2.76
N LYS A 238 19.52 -12.40 -1.65
CA LYS A 238 19.84 -13.14 -0.42
C LYS A 238 18.62 -13.93 0.11
N PHE A 239 17.41 -13.42 -0.10
CA PHE A 239 16.18 -13.97 0.47
C PHE A 239 15.23 -14.59 -0.56
N ALA A 240 15.39 -14.29 -1.85
CA ALA A 240 14.42 -14.64 -2.89
C ALA A 240 14.09 -16.14 -2.96
N THR A 241 15.03 -17.04 -2.66
CA THR A 241 14.79 -18.49 -2.66
C THR A 241 14.27 -19.03 -1.32
N SER A 242 14.39 -18.25 -0.24
CA SER A 242 14.19 -18.71 1.14
C SER A 242 13.12 -17.96 1.91
N ASN A 243 12.47 -16.95 1.32
CA ASN A 243 11.48 -16.12 1.99
C ASN A 243 10.42 -15.65 0.99
N ALA A 244 9.22 -15.35 1.48
CA ALA A 244 8.25 -14.62 0.68
C ALA A 244 8.70 -13.16 0.59
N ILE A 245 8.46 -12.54 -0.57
CA ILE A 245 8.83 -11.15 -0.82
C ILE A 245 7.62 -10.42 -1.41
N SER A 246 7.44 -9.17 -1.03
CA SER A 246 6.39 -8.31 -1.58
C SER A 246 6.94 -6.94 -1.94
N PHE A 247 6.50 -6.41 -3.08
CA PHE A 247 6.77 -5.04 -3.50
C PHE A 247 5.51 -4.22 -3.26
N LYS A 248 5.66 -3.06 -2.61
CA LYS A 248 4.53 -2.22 -2.22
C LYS A 248 4.85 -0.77 -2.50
N ALA A 249 3.88 -0.05 -3.06
CA ALA A 249 3.88 1.39 -3.13
C ALA A 249 2.90 1.95 -2.09
N PHE A 250 3.24 3.10 -1.52
CA PHE A 250 2.36 3.83 -0.59
C PHE A 250 2.40 5.32 -0.94
N PHE A 251 1.27 6.00 -0.78
CA PHE A 251 1.19 7.43 -1.04
C PHE A 251 2.04 8.22 -0.06
N THR A 252 2.77 9.21 -0.56
CA THR A 252 3.65 10.08 0.22
C THR A 252 3.59 11.51 -0.31
N GLN A 253 4.24 12.46 0.36
CA GLN A 253 4.45 13.82 -0.16
C GLN A 253 5.90 13.97 -0.63
N GLY A 254 6.09 14.65 -1.77
CA GLY A 254 7.40 15.08 -2.25
C GLY A 254 7.97 16.27 -1.49
#